data_AF-A0A5D0JCT8-F1
#
_entry.id   AF-A0A5D0JCT8-F1
#
_cell.length_a   1.000
_cell.length_b   1.000
_cell.length_c   1.000
_cell.angle_alpha   90.00
_cell.angle_beta   90.00
_cell.angle_gamma   90.00
#
_symmetry.space_group_name_H-M   'P 1'
#
loop_
_entity.id
_entity.type
_entity.pdbx_description
1 polymer ?
#
loop_
_entity_poly.entity_id
_entity_poly.type
_entity_poly.pdbx_seq_one_letter_code
_entity_poly.pdbx_strand_id
1 'polypeptide(L)'
;MAFSSLVILIFALLANEFREPLFGIKRGYAPHNFGFNFMFFLPSMLIANGLGFAVIGRTIKHWKTWTDPNKKLMLIGLSIPSIGVFTSLIIRLFV
;
A
#
# COMPACT_ATOMS: atom_id res chain seq x y z
N MET A 1 31.48 16.10 12.26
CA MET A 1 31.74 14.90 11.43
C MET A 1 31.67 13.61 12.26
N ALA A 2 32.56 13.38 13.24
CA ALA A 2 32.53 12.16 14.06
C ALA A 2 31.27 11.98 14.94
N PHE A 3 30.75 13.07 15.52
CA PHE A 3 29.48 13.03 16.26
C PHE A 3 28.29 12.67 15.36
N SER A 4 28.25 13.23 14.15
CA SER A 4 27.19 12.94 13.17
C SER A 4 27.20 11.47 12.74
N SER A 5 28.38 10.88 12.52
CA SER A 5 28.49 9.45 12.19
C SER A 5 28.07 8.55 13.34
N LEU A 6 28.36 8.92 14.59
CA LEU A 6 27.91 8.18 15.77
C LEU A 6 26.38 8.22 15.90
N VAL A 7 25.78 9.40 15.70
CA VAL A 7 24.31 9.55 15.74
C VAL A 7 23.64 8.73 14.65
N ILE A 8 24.17 8.75 13.42
CA ILE A 8 23.65 7.93 12.31
C ILE A 8 23.77 6.43 12.62
N LEU A 9 24.90 6.00 13.21
CA LEU A 9 25.10 4.61 13.61
C LEU A 9 24.08 4.17 14.68
N ILE A 10 23.89 4.98 15.73
CA ILE A 10 22.92 4.70 16.79
C ILE A 10 21.50 4.63 16.21
N PHE A 11 21.15 5.56 15.32
CA PHE A 11 19.85 5.55 14.66
C PHE A 11 19.66 4.31 13.79
N ALA A 12 20.67 3.89 13.02
CA ALA A 12 20.64 2.69 12.21
C ALA A 12 20.48 1.41 13.05
N LEU A 13 21.17 1.34 14.20
CA LEU A 13 21.07 0.21 15.13
C LEU A 13 19.67 0.13 15.76
N LEU A 14 19.12 1.26 16.20
CA LEU A 14 17.76 1.34 16.72
C LEU A 14 16.72 0.95 15.66
N ALA A 15 16.84 1.50 14.45
CA ALA A 15 15.94 1.16 13.35
C ALA A 15 16.01 -0.34 12.98
N ASN A 16 17.19 -0.95 13.08
CA ASN A 16 17.36 -2.39 12.84
C ASN A 16 16.80 -3.26 13.98
N GLU A 17 16.95 -2.85 15.24
CA GLU A 17 16.39 -3.61 16.38
C GLU A 17 14.87 -3.55 16.38
N PHE A 18 14.31 -2.37 16.14
CA PHE A 18 12.87 -2.14 16.09
C PHE A 18 12.28 -2.36 14.69
N ARG A 19 12.98 -3.06 13.79
CA ARG A 19 12.53 -3.24 12.40
C ARG A 19 11.22 -4.02 12.24
N GLU A 20 10.98 -4.99 13.12
CA GLU A 20 9.73 -5.73 13.16
C GLU A 20 8.57 -4.86 13.66
N PRO A 21 8.67 -4.19 14.83
CA PRO A 21 7.57 -3.36 15.31
C PRO A 21 7.36 -2.04 14.53
N LEU A 22 8.40 -1.47 13.93
CA LEU A 22 8.29 -0.19 13.18
C LEU A 22 7.94 -0.40 11.70
N PHE A 23 8.44 -1.47 11.09
CA PHE A 23 8.41 -1.66 9.65
C PHE A 23 7.85 -3.03 9.21
N GLY A 24 7.48 -3.91 10.15
CA GLY A 24 6.96 -5.26 9.84
C GLY A 24 8.01 -6.22 9.27
N ILE A 25 9.32 -5.88 9.34
CA ILE A 25 10.39 -6.65 8.67
C ILE A 25 10.82 -7.83 9.53
N LYS A 26 10.26 -9.02 9.29
CA LYS A 26 10.64 -10.24 10.00
C LYS A 26 12.13 -10.58 9.87
N ARG A 27 12.77 -11.06 10.94
CA ARG A 27 14.15 -11.56 10.87
C ARG A 27 14.24 -12.70 9.84
N GLY A 28 15.09 -12.53 8.82
CA GLY A 28 15.21 -13.46 7.68
C GLY A 28 14.53 -12.99 6.40
N TYR A 29 13.77 -11.89 6.43
CA TYR A 29 13.31 -11.20 5.23
C TYR A 29 14.52 -10.57 4.53
N ALA A 30 14.76 -10.93 3.28
CA ALA A 30 15.92 -10.42 2.57
C ALA A 30 15.79 -8.90 2.37
N PRO A 31 16.80 -8.09 2.74
CA PRO A 31 16.71 -6.62 2.70
C PRO A 31 16.34 -6.05 1.32
N HIS A 32 16.72 -6.74 0.24
CA HIS A 32 16.37 -6.35 -1.13
C HIS A 32 14.86 -6.49 -1.44
N ASN A 33 14.17 -7.43 -0.81
CA ASN A 33 12.71 -7.60 -0.97
C ASN A 33 11.95 -6.50 -0.22
N PHE A 34 12.48 -6.02 0.91
CA PHE A 34 11.87 -4.91 1.64
C PHE A 34 11.91 -3.62 0.82
N GLY A 35 13.10 -3.23 0.34
CA GLY A 35 13.25 -2.02 -0.48
C GLY A 35 12.40 -2.06 -1.75
N PHE A 36 12.35 -3.21 -2.43
CA PHE A 36 11.52 -3.38 -3.61
C PHE A 36 10.01 -3.28 -3.31
N ASN A 37 9.56 -3.92 -2.22
CA ASN A 37 8.16 -3.85 -1.81
C ASN A 37 7.73 -2.44 -1.39
N PHE A 38 8.59 -1.71 -0.69
CA PHE A 38 8.28 -0.36 -0.21
C PHE A 38 8.39 0.70 -1.31
N MET A 39 9.34 0.56 -2.23
CA MET A 39 9.61 1.58 -3.26
C MET A 39 8.75 1.40 -4.51
N PHE A 40 8.34 0.17 -4.85
CA PHE A 40 7.60 -0.12 -6.09
C PHE A 40 6.20 -0.67 -5.84
N PHE A 41 6.05 -1.68 -5.00
CA PHE A 41 4.77 -2.35 -4.81
C PHE A 41 3.80 -1.54 -3.94
N LEU A 42 4.27 -0.95 -2.83
CA LEU A 42 3.42 -0.18 -1.94
C LEU A 42 2.82 1.06 -2.65
N PRO A 43 3.60 1.91 -3.38
CA PRO A 43 3.05 3.02 -4.13
C PRO A 43 2.07 2.59 -5.22
N SER A 44 2.39 1.53 -5.97
CA SER A 44 1.51 1.04 -7.04
C SER A 44 0.19 0.48 -6.50
N MET A 45 0.22 -0.26 -5.38
CA MET A 45 -0.98 -0.73 -4.70
C MET A 45 -1.82 0.42 -4.13
N LEU A 46 -1.19 1.46 -3.56
CA LEU A 46 -1.89 2.65 -3.07
C LEU A 46 -2.57 3.42 -4.21
N ILE A 47 -1.87 3.59 -5.34
CA ILE A 47 -2.45 4.21 -6.55
C ILE A 47 -3.62 3.38 -7.07
N ALA A 48 -3.45 2.05 -7.18
CA ALA A 48 -4.51 1.15 -7.63
C ALA A 48 -5.75 1.22 -6.72
N ASN A 49 -5.55 1.24 -5.40
CA ASN A 49 -6.64 1.43 -4.43
C ASN A 49 -7.31 2.80 -4.61
N GLY A 50 -6.53 3.87 -4.73
CA GLY A 50 -7.04 5.22 -4.95
C GLY A 50 -7.89 5.32 -6.23
N LEU A 51 -7.44 4.71 -7.32
CA LEU A 51 -8.20 4.62 -8.57
C LEU A 51 -9.49 3.79 -8.40
N GLY A 52 -9.43 2.67 -7.69
CA GLY A 52 -10.61 1.87 -7.36
C GLY A 52 -11.66 2.67 -6.59
N PHE A 53 -11.26 3.38 -5.54
CA PHE A 53 -12.15 4.27 -4.80
C PHE A 53 -12.68 5.42 -5.66
N ALA A 54 -11.85 5.98 -6.54
CA ALA A 54 -12.28 7.04 -7.46
C ALA A 54 -13.33 6.55 -8.46
N VAL A 55 -13.20 5.33 -8.97
CA VAL A 55 -14.21 4.69 -9.85
C VAL A 55 -15.52 4.51 -9.10
N ILE A 56 -15.49 3.95 -7.88
CA ILE A 56 -16.69 3.78 -7.05
C ILE A 56 -17.33 5.15 -6.75
N GLY A 57 -16.55 6.11 -6.27
CA GLY A 57 -17.02 7.46 -5.93
C GLY A 57 -17.62 8.20 -7.13
N ARG A 58 -16.99 8.12 -8.31
CA ARG A 58 -17.51 8.73 -9.54
C ARG A 58 -18.80 8.06 -10.01
N THR A 59 -18.88 6.74 -9.88
CA THR A 59 -20.06 5.95 -10.26
C THR A 59 -21.25 6.26 -9.34
N ILE A 60 -21.00 6.43 -8.03
CA ILE A 60 -22.00 6.87 -7.05
C ILE A 60 -22.42 8.32 -7.31
N LYS A 61 -21.47 9.23 -7.54
CA LYS A 61 -21.77 10.66 -7.78
C LYS A 61 -22.68 10.88 -8.99
N HIS A 62 -22.48 10.11 -10.07
CA HIS A 62 -23.26 10.23 -11.31
C HIS A 62 -24.31 9.12 -11.43
N TRP A 63 -24.76 8.52 -10.32
CA TRP A 63 -25.61 7.33 -10.30
C TRP A 63 -26.84 7.41 -11.21
N LYS A 64 -27.45 8.61 -11.31
CA LYS A 64 -28.67 8.90 -12.09
C LYS A 64 -28.40 9.26 -13.56
N THR A 65 -27.17 9.60 -13.92
CA THR A 65 -26.77 10.06 -15.27
C THR A 65 -26.35 8.89 -16.18
N TRP A 66 -26.07 7.73 -15.60
CA TRP A 66 -25.67 6.53 -16.35
C TRP A 66 -26.89 5.88 -17.00
N THR A 67 -26.87 5.79 -18.33
CA THR A 67 -27.91 5.15 -19.13
C THR A 67 -27.81 3.62 -19.15
N ASP A 68 -26.63 3.05 -18.86
CA ASP A 68 -26.39 1.61 -18.88
C ASP A 68 -26.15 1.04 -17.46
N PRO A 69 -27.14 0.34 -16.87
CA PRO A 69 -27.02 -0.22 -15.53
C PRO A 69 -26.03 -1.40 -15.46
N ASN A 70 -25.79 -2.12 -16.56
CA ASN A 70 -24.88 -3.25 -16.58
C ASN A 70 -23.42 -2.79 -16.46
N LYS A 71 -23.04 -1.72 -17.19
CA LYS A 71 -21.69 -1.13 -17.08
C LYS A 71 -21.40 -0.61 -15.68
N LYS A 72 -22.40 -0.01 -15.04
CA LYS A 72 -22.31 0.51 -13.68
C LYS A 72 -22.06 -0.59 -12.65
N LEU A 73 -22.84 -1.67 -12.71
CA LEU A 73 -22.64 -2.83 -11.83
C LEU A 73 -21.30 -3.51 -12.11
N MET A 74 -20.87 -3.58 -13.36
CA MET A 74 -19.56 -4.13 -13.73
C MET A 74 -18.41 -3.31 -13.14
N LEU A 75 -18.45 -1.97 -13.22
CA LEU A 75 -17.41 -1.10 -12.67
C LEU A 75 -17.28 -1.24 -11.15
N ILE A 76 -18.41 -1.28 -10.44
CA ILE A 76 -18.43 -1.47 -8.99
C ILE A 76 -17.98 -2.90 -8.63
N GLY A 77 -18.52 -3.90 -9.34
CA GLY A 77 -18.21 -5.31 -9.15
C GLY A 77 -16.76 -5.67 -9.42
N LEU A 78 -16.07 -4.97 -10.31
CA LEU A 78 -14.63 -5.12 -10.55
C LEU A 78 -13.78 -4.32 -9.55
N SER A 79 -14.24 -3.14 -9.15
CA SER A 79 -13.49 -2.27 -8.24
C SER A 79 -13.44 -2.85 -6.82
N ILE A 80 -14.53 -3.44 -6.33
CA ILE A 80 -14.61 -3.96 -4.95
C ILE A 80 -13.58 -5.08 -4.68
N PRO A 81 -13.48 -6.16 -5.49
CA PRO A 81 -12.48 -7.21 -5.29
C PRO A 81 -11.05 -6.66 -5.41
N SER A 82 -10.80 -5.76 -6.37
CA SER A 82 -9.51 -5.14 -6.56
C SER A 82 -9.08 -4.37 -5.29
N ILE A 83 -9.98 -3.55 -4.73
CA ILE A 83 -9.70 -2.81 -3.50
C ILE A 83 -9.46 -3.77 -2.33
N GLY A 84 -10.28 -4.81 -2.19
CA GLY A 84 -10.15 -5.79 -1.11
C GLY A 84 -8.81 -6.52 -1.15
N VAL A 85 -8.40 -7.00 -2.33
CA VAL A 85 -7.12 -7.71 -2.52
C VAL A 85 -5.94 -6.78 -2.22
N PHE A 86 -5.88 -5.59 -2.83
CA PHE A 86 -4.77 -4.67 -2.61
C PHE A 86 -4.70 -4.18 -1.17
N THR A 87 -5.84 -3.92 -0.53
CA THR A 87 -5.88 -3.56 0.90
C THR A 87 -5.36 -4.70 1.78
N SER A 88 -5.72 -5.95 1.50
CA SER A 88 -5.20 -7.10 2.23
C SER A 88 -3.68 -7.25 2.07
N LEU A 89 -3.16 -7.05 0.86
CA LEU A 89 -1.73 -7.10 0.58
C LEU A 89 -0.96 -5.97 1.29
N ILE A 90 -1.53 -4.76 1.33
CA ILE A 90 -0.97 -3.63 2.06
C ILE A 90 -0.93 -3.95 3.57
N ILE A 91 -2.01 -4.47 4.15
CA ILE A 91 -2.03 -4.83 5.58
C ILE A 91 -0.96 -5.89 5.91
N ARG A 92 -0.82 -6.93 5.07
CA ARG A 92 0.20 -7.98 5.23
C ARG A 92 1.64 -7.48 5.07
N LEU A 93 1.83 -6.31 4.47
CA LEU A 93 3.14 -5.68 4.37
C LEU A 93 3.57 -5.08 5.72
N PHE A 94 2.61 -4.76 6.59
CA PHE A 94 2.84 -4.14 7.90
C PHE A 94 2.57 -5.08 9.10
N VAL A 95 1.85 -6.20 8.89
CA VAL A 95 1.45 -7.20 9.92
C VAL A 95 1.98 -8.58 9.56
#